data_AF-F6EQ96-F1
#
_entry.id   AF-F6EQ96-F1
#
_cell.length_a   1.000
_cell.length_b   1.000
_cell.length_c   1.000
_cell.angle_alpha   90.00
_cell.angle_beta   90.00
_cell.angle_gamma   90.00
#
_symmetry.space_group_name_H-M   'P 1'
#
loop_
_entity.id
_entity.type
_entity.pdbx_description
1 polymer ?
#
loop_
_entity_poly.entity_id
_entity_poly.type
_entity_poly.pdbx_seq_one_letter_code
_entity_poly.pdbx_strand_id
1 'polypeptide(L)'
;MLAVPSNALASQHRTEIGLGQISVDISPELVAQAEADLVVVTSPTPDDSGTLPAVVTNSVAQFPRLHLVDQAYWIAGVGPLGGMRVLDDIEKILHEG
;
A
#
# COMPACT_ATOMS: atom_id res chain seq x y z
N MET A 1 -0.02 49.12 7.04
CA MET A 1 0.08 48.83 8.48
C MET A 1 -1.25 48.29 8.97
N LEU A 2 -1.37 46.95 9.07
CA LEU A 2 -1.89 46.14 10.18
C LEU A 2 -1.99 44.68 9.68
N ALA A 3 -1.35 43.77 10.40
CA ALA A 3 -1.13 42.38 10.01
C ALA A 3 -2.38 41.50 10.27
N VAL A 4 -2.67 40.58 9.35
CA VAL A 4 -3.66 39.51 9.52
C VAL A 4 -2.96 38.31 10.18
N PRO A 5 -3.48 37.72 11.27
CA PRO A 5 -2.82 36.59 11.93
C PRO A 5 -2.94 35.30 11.11
N SER A 6 -1.78 34.63 10.94
CA SER A 6 -1.55 33.41 10.18
C SER A 6 -2.08 32.12 10.84
N ASN A 7 -3.40 31.98 11.03
CA ASN A 7 -3.96 30.73 11.58
C ASN A 7 -5.08 30.07 10.76
N ALA A 8 -5.25 30.44 9.49
CA ALA A 8 -6.26 29.83 8.62
C ALA A 8 -5.74 28.71 7.70
N LEU A 9 -4.45 28.34 7.75
CA LEU A 9 -3.83 27.41 6.78
C LEU A 9 -3.42 26.05 7.33
N ALA A 10 -3.65 25.75 8.62
CA ALA A 10 -3.17 24.51 9.23
C ALA A 10 -4.18 23.34 9.24
N SER A 11 -5.32 23.43 8.54
CA SER A 11 -6.42 22.45 8.67
C SER A 11 -6.71 21.59 7.42
N GLN A 12 -5.84 21.56 6.41
CA GLN A 12 -6.17 20.83 5.16
C GLN A 12 -5.24 19.66 4.79
N HIS A 13 -4.28 19.27 5.65
CA HIS A 13 -3.40 18.12 5.38
C HIS A 13 -3.37 17.13 6.54
N ARG A 14 -4.55 16.78 7.07
CA ARG A 14 -4.73 15.51 7.77
C ARG A 14 -5.65 14.68 6.90
N THR A 15 -5.07 13.93 5.97
CA THR A 15 -5.81 12.85 5.32
C THR A 15 -5.96 11.76 6.36
N GLU A 16 -6.93 11.93 7.26
CA GLU A 16 -7.50 10.78 7.96
C GLU A 16 -7.91 9.80 6.86
N ILE A 17 -7.48 8.54 6.95
CA ILE A 17 -7.96 7.48 6.05
C ILE A 17 -9.47 7.41 6.27
N GLY A 18 -10.22 8.19 5.47
CA GLY A 18 -11.65 8.35 5.64
C GLY A 18 -12.31 7.02 5.34
N LEU A 19 -13.12 6.52 6.28
CA LEU A 19 -13.94 5.33 6.09
C LEU A 19 -14.82 5.54 4.84
N GLY A 20 -14.40 4.96 3.70
CA GLY A 20 -15.04 5.14 2.39
C GLY A 20 -14.11 5.37 1.20
N GLN A 21 -12.80 5.55 1.40
CA GLN A 21 -11.82 5.61 0.32
C GLN A 21 -11.20 4.22 0.08
N ILE A 22 -11.30 3.71 -1.16
CA ILE A 22 -10.74 2.40 -1.56
C ILE A 22 -9.31 2.55 -2.13
N SER A 23 -8.93 3.77 -2.50
CA SER A 23 -7.59 4.11 -2.98
C SER A 23 -7.21 5.48 -2.44
N VAL A 24 -5.98 5.59 -1.95
CA VAL A 24 -5.42 6.82 -1.41
C VAL A 24 -3.93 6.88 -1.78
N ASP A 25 -3.48 8.03 -2.24
CA ASP A 25 -2.05 8.28 -2.43
C ASP A 25 -1.40 8.59 -1.08
N ILE A 26 -0.30 7.91 -0.78
CA ILE A 26 0.44 8.08 0.48
C ILE A 26 1.85 8.57 0.14
N SER A 27 2.23 9.74 0.68
CA SER A 27 3.60 10.23 0.54
C SER A 27 4.59 9.29 1.24
N PRO A 28 5.85 9.18 0.79
CA PRO A 28 6.83 8.28 1.39
C PRO A 28 7.01 8.45 2.90
N GLU A 29 6.98 9.68 3.40
CA GLU A 29 7.08 10.02 4.83
C GLU A 29 5.89 9.56 5.67
N LEU A 30 4.76 9.23 5.03
CA LEU A 30 3.52 8.78 5.69
C LEU A 30 3.30 7.27 5.57
N VAL A 31 4.16 6.52 4.88
CA VAL A 31 3.98 5.07 4.67
C VAL A 31 3.82 4.30 5.99
N ALA A 32 4.49 4.75 7.05
CA ALA A 32 4.35 4.19 8.39
C ALA A 32 2.95 4.34 9.01
N GLN A 33 2.18 5.32 8.57
CA GLN A 33 0.84 5.61 9.08
C GLN A 33 -0.25 4.78 8.39
N ALA A 34 0.09 4.00 7.37
CA ALA A 34 -0.85 3.13 6.68
C ALA A 34 -1.37 1.98 7.56
N GLU A 35 -0.70 1.69 8.69
CA GLU A 35 -1.11 0.72 9.74
C GLU A 35 -1.81 -0.52 9.17
N ALA A 36 -1.06 -1.38 8.47
CA ALA A 36 -1.60 -2.56 7.80
C ALA A 36 -1.00 -3.86 8.35
N ASP A 37 -1.85 -4.82 8.68
CA ASP A 37 -1.44 -6.18 9.08
C ASP A 37 -0.88 -7.00 7.91
N LEU A 38 -1.32 -6.68 6.68
CA LEU A 38 -0.90 -7.31 5.44
C LEU A 38 -0.64 -6.23 4.39
N VAL A 39 0.57 -6.25 3.82
CA VAL A 39 0.96 -5.41 2.69
C VAL A 39 1.27 -6.29 1.49
N VAL A 40 0.58 -6.03 0.39
CA VAL A 40 0.78 -6.70 -0.90
C VAL A 40 1.34 -5.70 -1.89
N VAL A 41 2.52 -5.99 -2.44
CA VAL A 41 3.20 -5.13 -3.41
C VAL A 41 3.27 -5.84 -4.75
N THR A 42 2.69 -5.25 -5.79
CA THR A 42 2.74 -5.82 -7.14
C THR A 42 4.12 -5.62 -7.75
N SER A 43 4.67 -6.67 -8.36
CA SER A 43 5.96 -6.67 -9.03
C SER A 43 5.89 -7.44 -10.35
N PRO A 44 6.64 -7.03 -11.39
CA PRO A 44 6.83 -7.84 -12.60
C PRO A 44 7.70 -9.08 -12.35
N THR A 45 8.43 -9.14 -11.22
CA THR A 45 9.29 -10.27 -10.83
C THR A 45 9.09 -10.56 -9.33
N PRO A 46 7.98 -11.21 -8.92
CA PRO A 46 7.62 -11.34 -7.51
C PRO A 46 8.59 -12.20 -6.68
N ASP A 47 9.35 -13.09 -7.32
CA ASP A 47 10.38 -13.89 -6.65
C ASP A 47 11.70 -13.11 -6.40
N ASP A 48 11.82 -11.89 -6.92
CA ASP A 48 12.97 -11.02 -6.71
C ASP A 48 12.65 -9.92 -5.70
N SER A 49 13.07 -10.13 -4.45
CA SER A 49 12.94 -9.15 -3.37
C SER A 49 13.60 -7.79 -3.66
N GLY A 50 14.55 -7.73 -4.60
CA GLY A 50 15.16 -6.48 -5.07
C GLY A 50 14.18 -5.56 -5.82
N THR A 51 13.01 -6.07 -6.22
CA THR A 51 11.95 -5.28 -6.85
C THR A 51 11.08 -4.52 -5.85
N LEU A 52 11.26 -4.75 -4.54
CA LEU A 52 10.51 -4.01 -3.52
C LEU A 52 10.89 -2.52 -3.54
N PRO A 53 9.92 -1.58 -3.59
CA PRO A 53 10.22 -0.16 -3.56
C PRO A 53 10.95 0.23 -2.28
N ALA A 54 11.98 1.08 -2.40
CA ALA A 54 12.82 1.49 -1.26
C ALA A 54 12.02 2.05 -0.08
N VAL A 55 10.93 2.76 -0.35
CA VAL A 55 10.03 3.29 0.70
C VAL A 55 9.41 2.20 1.57
N VAL A 56 9.11 1.04 0.97
CA VAL A 56 8.55 -0.11 1.68
C VAL A 56 9.68 -0.89 2.37
N THR A 57 10.82 -1.10 1.71
CA THR A 57 12.00 -1.76 2.29
C THR A 57 12.49 -1.05 3.57
N ASN A 58 12.52 0.29 3.55
CA ASN A 58 12.92 1.10 4.70
C ASN A 58 11.91 1.07 5.87
N SER A 59 10.70 0.56 5.62
CA SER A 59 9.60 0.48 6.59
C SER A 59 9.23 -0.95 6.96
N VAL A 60 9.98 -1.96 6.49
CA VAL A 60 9.60 -3.39 6.60
C VAL A 60 9.36 -3.85 8.04
N ALA A 61 10.07 -3.27 9.00
CA ALA A 61 9.87 -3.55 10.44
C ALA A 61 8.46 -3.18 10.95
N GLN A 62 7.70 -2.39 10.20
CA GLN A 62 6.34 -1.94 10.53
C GLN A 62 5.25 -2.79 9.84
N PHE A 63 5.64 -3.60 8.84
CA PHE A 63 4.73 -4.44 8.07
C PHE A 63 4.97 -5.91 8.42
N PRO A 64 4.22 -6.46 9.40
CA PRO A 64 4.49 -7.79 9.92
C PRO A 64 4.33 -8.89 8.86
N ARG A 65 3.49 -8.64 7.84
CA ARG A 65 3.29 -9.54 6.71
C ARG A 65 3.37 -8.75 5.41
N LEU A 66 4.46 -8.93 4.68
CA LEU A 66 4.71 -8.25 3.42
C LEU A 66 4.98 -9.29 2.33
N HIS A 67 4.25 -9.20 1.23
CA HIS A 67 4.35 -10.13 0.10
C HIS A 67 4.49 -9.37 -1.22
N LEU A 68 5.43 -9.82 -2.06
CA LEU A 68 5.46 -9.45 -3.47
C LEU A 68 4.52 -10.39 -4.24
N VAL A 69 3.69 -9.82 -5.11
CA VAL A 69 2.76 -10.57 -5.96
C VAL A 69 2.94 -10.18 -7.42
N ASP A 70 2.57 -11.06 -8.35
CA ASP A 70 2.76 -10.78 -9.77
C ASP A 70 1.76 -9.74 -10.27
N GLN A 71 2.31 -8.65 -10.80
CA GLN A 71 1.52 -7.59 -11.43
C GLN A 71 0.66 -8.10 -12.60
N ALA A 72 1.11 -9.14 -13.30
CA ALA A 72 0.45 -9.67 -14.50
C ALA A 72 -0.99 -10.13 -14.23
N TYR A 73 -1.28 -10.62 -13.01
CA TYR A 73 -2.64 -11.01 -12.63
C TYR A 73 -3.29 -10.12 -11.56
N TRP A 74 -2.53 -9.44 -10.70
CA TRP A 74 -3.10 -8.52 -9.70
C TRP A 74 -3.51 -7.15 -10.24
N ILE A 75 -2.89 -6.69 -11.34
CA ILE A 75 -3.22 -5.39 -11.97
C ILE A 75 -3.81 -5.59 -13.37
N ALA A 76 -3.11 -6.34 -14.22
CA ALA A 76 -3.46 -6.45 -15.64
C ALA A 76 -4.42 -7.62 -15.96
N GLY A 77 -4.47 -8.64 -15.10
CA GLY A 77 -5.21 -9.88 -15.34
C GLY A 77 -6.69 -9.80 -15.02
N VAL A 78 -7.38 -8.81 -15.56
CA VAL A 78 -8.83 -8.67 -15.40
C VAL A 78 -9.58 -9.74 -16.20
N GLY A 79 -9.88 -10.87 -15.57
CA GLY A 79 -10.64 -11.97 -16.15
C GLY A 79 -10.68 -13.21 -15.25
N PRO A 80 -11.51 -14.24 -15.54
CA PRO A 80 -11.71 -15.38 -14.65
C PRO A 80 -10.41 -16.10 -14.25
N LEU A 81 -9.46 -16.24 -15.19
CA LEU A 81 -8.17 -16.88 -14.90
C LEU A 81 -7.24 -16.03 -14.04
N GLY A 82 -7.29 -14.70 -14.17
CA GLY A 82 -6.48 -13.79 -13.35
C GLY A 82 -7.08 -13.65 -11.95
N GLY A 83 -8.40 -13.49 -11.87
CA GLY A 83 -9.13 -13.47 -10.60
C GLY A 83 -8.93 -14.75 -9.77
N MET A 84 -8.97 -15.92 -10.39
CA MET A 84 -8.68 -17.18 -9.68
C MET A 84 -7.24 -17.23 -9.16
N ARG A 85 -6.25 -16.77 -9.94
CA ARG A 85 -4.86 -16.68 -9.45
C ARG A 85 -4.72 -15.75 -8.25
N VAL A 86 -5.38 -14.59 -8.27
CA VAL A 86 -5.40 -13.68 -7.13
C VAL A 86 -6.02 -14.35 -5.90
N LEU A 87 -7.10 -15.12 -6.07
CA LEU A 87 -7.71 -15.85 -4.96
C LEU A 87 -6.81 -16.96 -4.42
N ASP A 88 -6.14 -17.73 -5.30
CA ASP A 88 -5.18 -18.76 -4.91
C ASP A 88 -3.99 -18.15 -4.12
N ASP A 89 -3.50 -16.98 -4.54
CA ASP A 89 -2.47 -16.24 -3.83
C ASP A 89 -2.93 -15.77 -2.45
N ILE A 90 -4.13 -15.18 -2.36
CA ILE A 90 -4.71 -14.73 -1.09
C ILE A 90 -4.86 -15.92 -0.14
N GLU A 91 -5.37 -17.05 -0.62
CA GLU A 91 -5.51 -18.27 0.17
C GLU A 91 -4.16 -18.73 0.72
N LYS A 92 -3.12 -18.78 -0.13
CA LYS A 92 -1.77 -19.15 0.28
C LYS A 92 -1.22 -18.18 1.33
N ILE A 93 -1.30 -16.88 1.08
CA ILE A 93 -0.84 -15.84 2.00
C ILE A 93 -1.53 -16.01 3.36
N LEU A 94 -2.85 -16.11 3.40
CA LEU A 94 -3.60 -16.20 4.66
C LEU A 94 -3.24 -17.45 5.48
N HIS A 95 -2.82 -18.54 4.84
CA HIS A 95 -2.39 -19.78 5.49
C HIS A 95 -0.92 -19.83 5.92
N GLU A 96 -0.07 -18.89 5.48
CA GLU A 96 1.33 -18.77 5.92
C GLU A 96 1.48 -18.13 7.31
N GLY A 97 0.36 -17.79 7.97
CA GLY A 97 0.27 -17.17 9.29
C GLY A 97 0.43 -18.11 10.48
#